data_AF-A0A8X6K6K0-F1
#
_entry.id   AF-A0A8X6K6K0-F1
#
_cell.length_a   1.000
_cell.length_b   1.000
_cell.length_c   1.000
_cell.angle_alpha   90.00
_cell.angle_beta   90.00
_cell.angle_gamma   90.00
#
_symmetry.space_group_name_H-M   'P 1'
#
loop_
_entity.id
_entity.type
_entity.pdbx_description
1 polymer ?
#
loop_
_entity_poly.entity_id
_entity_poly.type
_entity_poly.pdbx_seq_one_letter_code
_entity_poly.pdbx_strand_id
1 'polypeptide(L)'
;MTNRTDGVAESFPKDTCMERGSSVSRRREDIKACLVKWKDKTSVLLLSSAFDIKPDGRGLADTCKRYAKEQKQRVDVRQPAIERSYNTYSKHIL
;
A
#
# COMPACT_ATOMS: atom_id res chain seq x y z
N MET A 1 19.90 -14.42 -0.52
CA MET A 1 18.64 -13.99 -1.18
C MET A 1 18.95 -12.76 -1.99
N THR A 2 18.96 -12.85 -3.32
CA THR A 2 19.10 -11.67 -4.19
C THR A 2 17.87 -10.79 -4.00
N ASN A 3 18.07 -9.47 -3.82
CA ASN A 3 16.97 -8.53 -3.61
C ASN A 3 16.06 -8.54 -4.85
N ARG A 4 14.82 -9.01 -4.70
CA ARG A 4 13.85 -9.15 -5.81
C ARG A 4 13.35 -7.80 -6.37
N THR A 5 13.76 -6.70 -5.75
CA THR A 5 13.36 -5.34 -6.13
C THR A 5 14.56 -4.47 -6.51
N ASP A 6 15.75 -5.05 -6.69
CA ASP A 6 16.98 -4.34 -7.07
C ASP A 6 17.26 -3.10 -6.20
N GLY A 7 16.94 -3.15 -4.90
CA GLY A 7 17.12 -2.03 -3.97
C GLY A 7 16.04 -0.94 -4.03
N VAL A 8 15.09 -1.02 -4.96
CA VAL A 8 13.99 -0.02 -5.08
C VAL A 8 13.16 0.06 -3.80
N ALA A 9 13.00 -1.05 -3.08
CA ALA A 9 12.31 -1.06 -1.78
C ALA A 9 12.97 -0.13 -0.73
N GLU A 10 14.28 0.07 -0.80
CA GLU A 10 15.05 0.92 0.13
C GLU A 10 14.85 2.41 -0.16
N SER A 11 14.47 2.76 -1.39
CA SER A 11 14.15 4.14 -1.79
C SER A 11 12.83 4.67 -1.23
N PHE A 12 11.99 3.80 -0.65
CA PHE A 12 10.72 4.21 -0.04
C PHE A 12 10.94 4.91 1.30
N PRO A 13 10.06 5.86 1.67
CA PRO A 13 10.15 6.54 2.96
C PRO A 13 10.12 5.53 4.12
N LYS A 14 10.84 5.85 5.19
CA LYS A 14 10.80 5.06 6.43
C LYS A 14 9.40 5.12 7.04
N ASP A 15 9.07 4.06 7.77
CA ASP A 15 7.76 3.88 8.41
C ASP A 15 7.38 5.02 9.36
N THR A 16 8.39 5.62 10.02
CA THR A 16 8.26 6.76 10.94
C THR A 16 7.96 8.09 10.24
N CYS A 17 8.18 8.17 8.93
CA CYS A 17 7.98 9.39 8.14
C CYS A 17 6.68 9.34 7.33
N MET A 18 5.87 8.28 7.50
CA MET A 18 4.63 8.07 6.78
C MET A 18 3.44 8.25 7.70
N GLU A 19 2.51 9.10 7.28
CA GLU A 19 1.23 9.26 7.96
C GLU A 19 0.33 8.05 7.75
N ARG A 20 -0.56 7.82 8.71
CA ARG A 20 -1.55 6.75 8.61
C ARG A 20 -2.50 6.99 7.43
N GLY A 21 -2.66 5.98 6.58
CA GLY A 21 -3.42 6.06 5.33
C GLY A 21 -2.63 6.62 4.15
N SER A 22 -1.37 7.03 4.35
CA SER A 22 -0.51 7.49 3.26
C SER A 22 0.06 6.31 2.47
N SER A 23 0.36 6.58 1.21
CA SER A 23 0.98 5.60 0.31
C SER A 23 1.93 6.27 -0.66
N VAL A 24 2.97 5.54 -1.05
CA VAL A 24 3.91 5.94 -2.09
C VAL A 24 4.00 4.79 -3.09
N SER A 25 4.07 5.09 -4.39
CA SER A 25 4.27 4.10 -5.45
C SER A 25 5.53 4.38 -6.26
N ARG A 26 6.14 3.30 -6.76
CA ARG A 26 7.22 3.35 -7.75
C ARG A 26 6.87 2.36 -8.86
N ARG A 27 6.78 2.85 -10.10
CA ARG A 27 6.62 2.01 -11.28
C ARG A 27 7.98 1.53 -11.77
N ARG A 28 8.00 0.31 -12.29
CA ARG A 28 9.10 -0.16 -13.13
C ARG A 28 9.09 0.63 -14.44
N GLU A 29 10.26 0.82 -15.03
CA GLU A 29 10.44 1.58 -16.28
C GLU A 29 9.60 1.05 -17.44
N ASP A 30 9.40 -0.27 -17.50
CA ASP A 30 8.56 -0.94 -18.50
C ASP A 30 7.05 -0.80 -18.25
N ILE A 31 6.64 -0.16 -17.16
CA ILE A 31 5.25 0.06 -16.74
C ILE A 31 4.48 -1.26 -16.48
N LYS A 32 5.17 -2.41 -16.47
CA LYS A 32 4.54 -3.73 -16.28
C LYS A 32 4.27 -4.06 -14.82
N ALA A 33 4.92 -3.35 -13.90
CA ALA A 33 4.75 -3.55 -12.47
C ALA A 33 4.96 -2.26 -11.69
N CYS A 34 4.34 -2.19 -10.53
CA CYS A 34 4.50 -1.13 -9.55
C CYS A 34 4.67 -1.73 -8.15
N LEU A 35 5.57 -1.12 -7.38
CA LEU A 35 5.68 -1.30 -5.94
C LEU A 35 4.88 -0.20 -5.25
N VAL A 36 4.04 -0.59 -4.30
CA VAL A 36 3.23 0.31 -3.50
C VAL A 36 3.55 0.06 -2.04
N LYS A 37 4.01 1.10 -1.36
CA LYS A 37 4.13 1.12 0.10
C LYS A 37 2.92 1.84 0.67
N TRP A 38 2.21 1.21 1.60
CA TRP A 38 1.06 1.80 2.29
C TRP A 38 1.21 1.65 3.80
N LYS A 39 0.82 2.67 4.56
CA LYS A 39 0.92 2.72 6.01
C LYS A 39 -0.46 2.73 6.65
N ASP A 40 -0.77 1.72 7.46
CA ASP A 40 -1.82 1.83 8.49
C ASP A 40 -1.14 2.03 9.85
N LYS A 41 -1.14 1.02 10.73
CA LYS A 41 -0.31 1.02 11.95
C LYS A 41 1.13 0.67 11.68
N THR A 42 1.36 -0.22 10.73
CA THR A 42 2.67 -0.62 10.19
C THR A 42 2.59 -0.48 8.68
N SER A 43 3.72 -0.19 8.04
CA SER A 43 3.77 -0.17 6.57
C SER A 43 3.86 -1.59 6.01
N VAL A 44 3.22 -1.75 4.86
CA VAL A 44 3.30 -2.94 4.01
C VAL A 44 3.81 -2.52 2.64
N LEU A 45 4.54 -3.42 1.99
CA LEU A 45 5.01 -3.26 0.62
C LEU A 45 4.35 -4.31 -0.26
N LEU A 46 3.66 -3.85 -1.31
CA LEU A 46 2.89 -4.68 -2.23
C LEU A 46 3.46 -4.50 -3.64
N LEU A 47 3.62 -5.59 -4.36
CA LEU A 47 3.99 -5.59 -5.78
C LEU A 47 2.73 -5.95 -6.59
N SER A 48 2.43 -5.18 -7.64
CA SER A 48 1.36 -5.53 -8.57
C SER A 48 1.71 -5.18 -10.00
N SER A 49 1.24 -5.98 -10.94
CA SER A 49 1.23 -5.70 -12.37
C SER A 49 -0.11 -5.15 -12.88
N ALA A 50 -1.14 -5.13 -12.02
CA ALA A 50 -2.51 -4.80 -12.40
C ALA A 50 -3.07 -3.56 -11.69
N PHE A 51 -2.59 -3.27 -10.47
CA PHE A 51 -3.11 -2.20 -9.62
C PHE A 51 -2.00 -1.22 -9.27
N ASP A 52 -2.09 0.00 -9.81
CA ASP A 52 -1.16 1.10 -9.51
C ASP A 52 -1.89 2.26 -8.81
N ILE A 53 -1.11 3.09 -8.12
CA ILE A 53 -1.55 4.39 -7.61
C ILE A 53 -1.14 5.44 -8.64
N LYS A 54 -2.11 6.02 -9.35
CA LYS A 54 -1.78 7.06 -10.34
C LYS A 54 -1.24 8.31 -9.64
N PRO A 55 -0.32 9.06 -10.30
CA PRO A 55 0.31 10.25 -9.74
C PRO A 55 -0.68 11.36 -9.34
N ASP A 56 -1.87 11.39 -9.95
CA ASP A 56 -2.94 12.35 -9.69
C ASP A 56 -3.85 11.95 -8.51
N GLY A 57 -3.49 10.89 -7.77
CA GLY A 57 -4.30 10.33 -6.71
C GLY A 57 -5.50 9.52 -7.22
N ARG A 58 -5.73 9.38 -8.53
CA ARG A 58 -6.81 8.50 -9.04
C ARG A 58 -6.37 7.04 -8.92
N GLY A 59 -7.11 6.26 -8.14
CA GLY A 59 -6.73 4.91 -7.71
C GLY A 59 -6.47 4.81 -6.20
N LEU A 60 -6.32 5.96 -5.54
CA LEU A 60 -6.52 6.15 -4.10
C LEU A 60 -7.97 6.58 -3.88
N ALA A 61 -8.91 5.66 -3.74
CA ALA A 61 -10.14 5.99 -3.03
C ALA A 61 -10.93 4.73 -2.78
N ASP A 62 -10.42 3.92 -1.86
CA ASP A 62 -11.37 3.31 -0.96
C ASP A 62 -10.97 3.63 0.46
N THR A 63 -11.95 3.68 1.35
CA THR A 63 -11.72 3.84 2.78
C THR A 63 -12.01 2.52 3.46
N CYS A 64 -11.17 2.13 4.42
CA CYS A 64 -11.48 0.99 5.27
C CYS A 64 -11.65 1.41 6.72
N LYS A 65 -12.65 0.80 7.37
CA LYS A 65 -12.93 1.00 8.79
C LYS A 65 -11.93 0.22 9.63
N ARG A 66 -10.94 0.91 10.17
CA ARG A 66 -9.90 0.34 11.05
C ARG A 66 -10.07 0.85 12.48
N TYR A 67 -9.87 -0.02 13.46
CA TYR A 67 -9.97 0.37 14.87
C TYR A 67 -8.72 1.15 15.33
N ALA A 68 -8.93 2.40 15.74
CA ALA A 68 -7.91 3.24 16.37
C ALA A 68 -7.97 3.07 17.89
N LYS A 69 -6.89 2.53 18.49
CA LYS A 69 -6.83 2.32 19.94
C LYS A 69 -6.87 3.64 20.71
N GLU A 70 -6.18 4.65 20.20
CA GLU A 70 -6.09 6.00 20.79
C GLU A 70 -7.47 6.65 20.94
N GLN A 71 -8.30 6.53 19.90
CA GLN A 71 -9.64 7.12 19.87
C GLN A 71 -10.74 6.16 20.35
N LYS A 72 -10.38 4.91 20.68
CA LYS A 72 -11.30 3.81 21.04
C LYS A 72 -12.49 3.65 20.07
N GLN A 73 -12.30 4.00 18.80
CA GLN A 73 -13.35 3.99 17.77
C GLN A 73 -12.81 3.50 16.43
N ARG A 74 -13.73 3.17 15.51
CA ARG A 74 -13.38 2.84 14.12
C ARG A 74 -13.24 4.14 13.33
N VAL A 75 -12.09 4.30 12.69
CA VAL A 75 -11.79 5.46 11.83
C VAL A 75 -11.69 5.00 10.39
N ASP A 76 -12.01 5.91 9.48
CA ASP A 76 -11.82 5.69 8.05
C ASP A 76 -10.37 5.97 7.68
N VAL A 77 -9.69 4.93 7.20
CA VAL A 77 -8.31 5.03 6.72
C VAL A 77 -8.33 4.89 5.21
N ARG A 78 -7.65 5.80 4.51
CA ARG A 78 -7.46 5.69 3.07
C ARG A 78 -6.61 4.46 2.77
N GLN A 79 -7.09 3.62 1.87
CA GLN A 79 -6.38 2.43 1.42
C GLN A 79 -6.24 2.44 -0.11
N PRO A 80 -5.11 1.95 -0.65
CA PRO A 80 -4.95 1.79 -2.09
C PRO A 80 -5.68 0.53 -2.57
N ALA A 81 -6.18 0.56 -3.82
CA ALA A 81 -6.95 -0.54 -4.41
C ALA A 81 -6.21 -1.90 -4.41
N ILE A 82 -4.88 -1.86 -4.49
CA ILE A 82 -4.00 -3.04 -4.39
C ILE A 82 -4.13 -3.76 -3.04
N GLU A 83 -4.25 -3.02 -1.93
CA GLU A 83 -4.36 -3.63 -0.59
C GLU A 83 -5.71 -4.32 -0.43
N ARG A 84 -6.79 -3.64 -0.84
CA ARG A 84 -8.13 -4.21 -0.84
C ARG A 84 -8.18 -5.50 -1.66
N SER A 85 -7.66 -5.44 -2.89
CA SER A 85 -7.64 -6.59 -3.79
C SER A 85 -6.86 -7.74 -3.18
N TYR A 86 -5.65 -7.48 -2.66
CA TYR A 86 -4.85 -8.49 -1.98
C TYR A 86 -5.65 -9.16 -0.84
N ASN A 87 -6.23 -8.37 0.06
CA ASN A 87 -7.02 -8.90 1.17
C ASN A 87 -8.26 -9.67 0.74
N THR A 88 -8.94 -9.26 -0.33
CA THR A 88 -10.11 -9.98 -0.84
C THR A 88 -9.69 -11.35 -1.38
N TYR A 89 -8.66 -11.41 -2.22
CA TYR A 89 -8.24 -12.67 -2.86
C TYR A 89 -7.47 -13.60 -1.92
N SER A 90 -6.65 -13.06 -1.01
CA SER A 90 -5.90 -13.87 -0.04
C SER A 90 -6.80 -14.54 1.01
N LYS A 91 -7.98 -13.99 1.30
CA LYS A 91 -8.93 -14.60 2.26
C LYS A 91 -9.62 -15.86 1.74
N HIS A 92 -9.56 -16.14 0.44
CA HIS A 92 -10.16 -17.33 -0.16
C HIS A 92 -9.19 -18.54 -0.21
N ILE A 93 -8.00 -18.41 0.35
CA ILE A 93 -6.94 -19.45 0.33
C ILE A 93 -6.79 -20.13 1.71
N LEU A 94 -7.72 -19.89 2.66
CA LEU A 94 -7.76 -20.55 3.97
C LEU A 94 -9.07 -21.32 4.19
#